data_AF-A0A0B2BPA1-F1
#
_entry.id   AF-A0A0B2BPA1-F1
#
_cell.length_a   1.000
_cell.length_b   1.000
_cell.length_c   1.000
_cell.angle_alpha   90.00
_cell.angle_beta   90.00
_cell.angle_gamma   90.00
#
_symmetry.space_group_name_H-M   'P 1'
#
loop_
_entity.id
_entity.type
_entity.pdbx_description
1 polymer ?
#
loop_
_entity_poly.entity_id
_entity_poly.type
_entity_poly.pdbx_seq_one_letter_code
_entity_poly.pdbx_strand_id
1 'polypeptide(L)'
;MIPTAFDYEAPDTVEEAVRLLSSGADDVKIVAGGQSLIPVLKLRLAGPELLVDLGRIPDLRGVREDGDALVIGAMTPHHEVASNALVREHAALLAEATATVADPQVRHRGTFGGALAHADPAGDLPAPAWALDASFEIVGPNGARTVAADDFFLDYFTTAIGEDEVLTSVRVPKHTGWGAAYEKFVRVAQQWSIVAVAATVQVEGGTIADARIGLTNMGSTAVRARATEDALRGVALDEAAVAAAVAGVAEGTSPPDDLNGSADYRRHLAGVLTRRAVLKAAGA
;
A
#
# COMPACT_ATOMS: atom_id res chain seq x y z
N MET A 1 -18.09 -1.90 -21.08
CA MET A 1 -16.81 -1.70 -21.80
C MET A 1 -16.53 -0.26 -22.19
N ILE A 2 -17.54 0.54 -22.52
CA ILE A 2 -17.37 1.96 -22.91
C ILE A 2 -17.80 2.85 -21.73
N PRO A 3 -16.90 3.71 -21.21
CA PRO A 3 -17.23 4.65 -20.14
C PRO A 3 -18.25 5.70 -20.61
N THR A 4 -18.84 6.43 -19.68
CA THR A 4 -19.59 7.65 -19.99
C THR A 4 -18.64 8.72 -20.54
N ALA A 5 -19.19 9.70 -21.26
CA ALA A 5 -18.40 10.86 -21.66
C ALA A 5 -18.01 11.67 -20.41
N PHE A 6 -16.81 12.25 -20.44
CA PHE A 6 -16.26 13.12 -19.41
C PHE A 6 -15.34 14.13 -20.09
N ASP A 7 -15.21 15.29 -19.47
CA ASP A 7 -14.17 16.25 -19.77
C ASP A 7 -12.83 15.79 -19.17
N TYR A 8 -11.73 16.29 -19.73
CA TYR A 8 -10.39 15.86 -19.36
C TYR A 8 -9.47 17.08 -19.27
N GLU A 9 -8.84 17.24 -18.11
CA GLU A 9 -7.86 18.28 -17.83
C GLU A 9 -6.55 17.64 -17.36
N ALA A 10 -5.43 18.16 -17.86
CA ALA A 10 -4.10 17.62 -17.56
C ALA A 10 -3.17 18.77 -17.12
N PRO A 11 -3.28 19.22 -15.86
CA PRO A 11 -2.50 20.33 -15.32
C PRO A 11 -1.00 20.00 -15.23
N ASP A 12 -0.17 21.04 -15.17
CA ASP A 12 1.28 20.91 -15.06
C ASP A 12 1.77 21.08 -13.61
N THR A 13 0.90 21.52 -12.69
CA THR A 13 1.22 21.77 -11.27
C THR A 13 0.18 21.20 -10.30
N VAL A 14 0.59 20.96 -9.05
CA VAL A 14 -0.32 20.48 -7.98
C VAL A 14 -1.36 21.53 -7.67
N GLU A 15 -0.98 22.81 -7.67
CA GLU A 15 -1.88 23.93 -7.38
C GLU A 15 -2.97 24.05 -8.44
N GLU A 16 -2.66 23.80 -9.72
CA GLU A 16 -3.67 23.71 -10.79
C GLU A 16 -4.60 22.53 -10.59
N ALA A 17 -4.07 21.35 -10.24
CA ALA A 17 -4.89 20.17 -9.97
C ALA A 17 -5.87 20.42 -8.83
N VAL A 18 -5.41 20.99 -7.71
CA VAL A 18 -6.27 21.36 -6.57
C VAL A 18 -7.35 22.36 -7.01
N ARG A 19 -7.01 23.40 -7.79
CA ARG A 19 -8.02 24.35 -8.31
C ARG A 19 -9.07 23.68 -9.19
N LEU A 20 -8.69 22.70 -10.01
CA LEU A 20 -9.63 21.95 -10.85
C LEU A 20 -10.57 21.09 -9.99
N LEU A 21 -10.06 20.47 -8.93
CA LEU A 21 -10.87 19.70 -7.99
C LEU A 21 -11.86 20.59 -7.23
N SER A 22 -11.46 21.82 -6.89
CA SER A 22 -12.34 22.82 -6.24
C SER A 22 -13.21 23.63 -7.21
N SER A 23 -13.24 23.30 -8.51
CA SER A 23 -13.91 24.13 -9.54
C SER A 23 -15.43 24.17 -9.45
N GLY A 24 -16.04 23.31 -8.63
CA GLY A 24 -17.49 23.20 -8.46
C GLY A 24 -18.19 22.38 -9.55
N ALA A 25 -17.43 21.67 -10.40
CA ALA A 25 -17.99 20.62 -11.25
C ALA A 25 -18.53 19.46 -10.41
N ASP A 26 -19.66 18.88 -10.84
CA ASP A 26 -20.25 17.73 -10.18
C ASP A 26 -19.40 16.48 -10.48
N ASP A 27 -19.04 15.72 -9.44
CA ASP A 27 -18.26 14.46 -9.53
C ASP A 27 -16.95 14.57 -10.35
N VAL A 28 -15.93 15.19 -9.74
CA VAL A 28 -14.57 15.25 -10.29
C VAL A 28 -13.74 14.07 -9.77
N LYS A 29 -12.95 13.44 -10.65
CA LYS A 29 -12.01 12.38 -10.24
C LYS A 29 -10.60 12.62 -10.75
N ILE A 30 -9.65 12.35 -9.88
CA ILE A 30 -8.24 12.27 -10.25
C ILE A 30 -7.99 10.99 -11.05
N VAL A 31 -7.29 11.11 -12.18
CA VAL A 31 -6.68 9.97 -12.86
C VAL A 31 -5.16 10.01 -12.69
N ALA A 32 -4.64 8.99 -12.03
CA ALA A 32 -3.20 8.71 -11.93
C ALA A 32 -2.81 7.69 -13.01
N GLY A 33 -2.34 6.50 -12.62
CA GLY A 33 -2.05 5.42 -13.57
C GLY A 33 -3.27 4.82 -14.30
N GLY A 34 -4.48 5.11 -13.81
CA GLY A 34 -5.75 4.67 -14.38
C GLY A 34 -6.07 3.17 -14.24
N GLN A 35 -5.23 2.39 -13.57
CA GLN A 35 -5.35 0.92 -13.57
C GLN A 35 -6.45 0.36 -12.63
N SER A 36 -7.00 1.19 -11.74
CA SER A 36 -8.24 0.88 -11.00
C SER A 36 -9.43 1.71 -11.53
N LEU A 37 -9.23 3.02 -11.72
CA LEU A 37 -10.29 3.92 -12.14
C LEU A 37 -10.83 3.59 -13.54
N ILE A 38 -9.99 3.42 -14.56
CA ILE A 38 -10.46 3.18 -15.93
C ILE A 38 -11.30 1.88 -16.03
N PRO A 39 -10.93 0.76 -15.38
CA PRO A 39 -11.81 -0.40 -15.26
C PRO A 39 -13.19 -0.07 -14.66
N VAL A 40 -13.25 0.67 -13.56
CA VAL A 40 -14.50 1.11 -12.90
C VAL A 40 -15.37 1.94 -13.87
N LEU A 41 -14.76 2.88 -14.59
CA LEU A 41 -15.46 3.70 -15.60
C LEU A 41 -15.99 2.85 -16.76
N LYS A 42 -15.20 1.90 -17.27
CA LYS A 42 -15.62 1.00 -18.37
C LYS A 42 -16.78 0.08 -17.98
N LEU A 43 -16.91 -0.22 -16.69
CA LEU A 43 -18.03 -0.97 -16.10
C LEU A 43 -19.20 -0.06 -15.69
N ARG A 44 -19.04 1.27 -15.80
CA ARG A 44 -20.02 2.29 -15.38
C ARG A 44 -20.39 2.20 -13.90
N LEU A 45 -19.42 1.80 -13.08
CA LEU A 45 -19.54 1.82 -11.63
C LEU A 45 -19.26 3.22 -11.05
N ALA A 46 -18.64 4.09 -11.84
CA ALA A 46 -18.52 5.53 -11.62
C ALA A 46 -18.67 6.25 -12.97
N GLY A 47 -19.09 7.52 -12.94
CA GLY A 47 -19.34 8.33 -14.13
C GLY A 47 -19.08 9.81 -13.86
N PRO A 48 -17.81 10.20 -13.60
CA PRO A 48 -17.45 11.58 -13.31
C PRO A 48 -17.65 12.47 -14.54
N GLU A 49 -17.94 13.74 -14.32
CA GLU A 49 -18.03 14.73 -15.40
C GLU A 49 -16.64 15.20 -15.84
N LEU A 50 -15.66 15.20 -14.92
CA LEU A 50 -14.31 15.66 -15.17
C LEU A 50 -13.27 14.68 -14.63
N LEU A 51 -12.29 14.35 -15.47
CA LEU A 51 -11.05 13.69 -15.05
C LEU A 51 -9.88 14.67 -15.03
N VAL A 52 -9.21 14.76 -13.88
CA VAL A 52 -7.97 15.54 -13.70
C VAL A 52 -6.77 14.58 -13.72
N ASP A 53 -5.97 14.64 -14.78
CA ASP A 53 -4.81 13.78 -15.00
C ASP A 53 -3.53 14.39 -14.40
N LEU A 54 -2.99 13.71 -13.39
CA LEU A 54 -1.76 14.15 -12.71
C LEU A 54 -0.49 13.78 -13.48
N GLY A 55 -0.61 13.08 -14.61
CA GLY A 55 0.49 12.49 -15.37
C GLY A 55 1.56 13.47 -15.83
N ARG A 56 1.21 14.74 -15.99
CA ARG A 56 2.09 15.85 -16.45
C ARG A 56 2.80 16.59 -15.32
N ILE A 57 2.46 16.36 -14.06
CA ILE A 57 3.06 17.07 -12.92
C ILE A 57 4.38 16.37 -12.54
N PRO A 58 5.55 16.97 -12.83
CA PRO A 58 6.84 16.30 -12.61
C PRO A 58 7.15 16.09 -11.13
N ASP A 59 6.73 17.03 -10.27
CA ASP A 59 7.01 17.03 -8.83
C ASP A 59 6.33 15.88 -8.07
N LEU A 60 5.37 15.20 -8.70
CA LEU A 60 4.70 14.03 -8.13
C LEU A 60 5.44 12.72 -8.38
N ARG A 61 6.60 12.73 -9.06
CA ARG A 61 7.36 11.54 -9.42
C ARG A 61 8.73 11.50 -8.77
N GLY A 62 9.23 10.29 -8.58
CA GLY A 62 10.61 10.03 -8.18
C GLY A 62 10.73 9.55 -6.74
N VAL A 63 11.95 9.16 -6.41
CA VAL A 63 12.33 8.68 -5.08
C VAL A 63 13.56 9.45 -4.65
N ARG A 64 13.53 10.01 -3.44
CA ARG A 64 14.66 10.72 -2.84
C ARG A 64 14.81 10.34 -1.38
N GLU A 65 16.00 10.54 -0.85
CA GLU A 65 16.23 10.51 0.60
C GLU A 65 15.84 11.85 1.24
N ASP A 66 15.43 11.77 2.51
CA ASP A 66 15.15 12.93 3.36
C ASP A 66 15.45 12.58 4.82
N GLY A 67 16.71 12.79 5.22
CA GLY A 67 17.19 12.42 6.55
C GLY A 67 17.06 10.92 6.82
N ASP A 68 16.21 10.58 7.79
CA ASP A 68 15.90 9.22 8.25
C ASP A 68 14.77 8.54 7.45
N ALA A 69 14.29 9.15 6.37
CA ALA A 69 13.22 8.61 5.54
C ALA A 69 13.55 8.62 4.03
N LEU A 70 12.78 7.84 3.28
CA LEU A 70 12.57 8.02 1.86
C LEU A 70 11.33 8.88 1.62
N VAL A 71 11.33 9.64 0.55
CA VAL A 71 10.14 10.29 0.01
C VAL A 71 9.90 9.76 -1.40
N ILE A 72 8.72 9.15 -1.60
CA ILE A 72 8.29 8.57 -2.87
C ILE A 72 7.14 9.42 -3.40
N GLY A 73 7.31 10.03 -4.57
CA GLY A 73 6.26 10.80 -5.23
C GLY A 73 5.06 9.92 -5.57
N ALA A 74 3.85 10.42 -5.36
CA ALA A 74 2.61 9.66 -5.52
C ALA A 74 2.40 9.10 -6.95
N MET A 75 2.90 9.81 -7.97
CA MET A 75 2.82 9.42 -9.37
C MET A 75 3.99 8.53 -9.82
N THR A 76 4.86 8.09 -8.91
CA THR A 76 5.94 7.14 -9.22
C THR A 76 5.33 5.80 -9.63
N PRO A 77 5.57 5.31 -10.87
CA PRO A 77 5.04 4.03 -11.32
C PRO A 77 5.53 2.86 -10.46
N HIS A 78 4.72 1.81 -10.33
CA HIS A 78 5.08 0.61 -9.57
C HIS A 78 6.38 -0.02 -10.05
N HIS A 79 6.63 -0.03 -11.36
CA HIS A 79 7.87 -0.59 -11.90
C HIS A 79 9.12 0.17 -11.41
N GLU A 80 9.04 1.50 -11.27
CA GLU A 80 10.13 2.31 -10.74
C GLU A 80 10.31 2.02 -9.25
N VAL A 81 9.23 2.03 -8.45
CA VAL A 81 9.32 1.71 -7.01
C VAL A 81 9.93 0.33 -6.75
N ALA A 82 9.50 -0.70 -7.48
CA ALA A 82 10.00 -2.07 -7.29
C ALA A 82 11.47 -2.27 -7.71
N SER A 83 11.98 -1.42 -8.61
CA SER A 83 13.35 -1.52 -9.14
C SER A 83 14.31 -0.45 -8.61
N ASN A 84 13.80 0.56 -7.90
CA ASN A 84 14.59 1.67 -7.40
C ASN A 84 15.58 1.22 -6.31
N ALA A 85 16.84 1.64 -6.44
CA ALA A 85 17.91 1.25 -5.53
C ALA A 85 17.68 1.74 -4.09
N LEU A 86 17.22 2.98 -3.91
CA LEU A 86 16.95 3.54 -2.58
C LEU A 86 15.80 2.80 -1.88
N VAL A 87 14.73 2.48 -2.61
CA VAL A 87 13.62 1.69 -2.06
C VAL A 87 14.09 0.30 -1.65
N ARG A 88 14.91 -0.36 -2.46
CA ARG A 88 15.46 -1.69 -2.13
C ARG A 88 16.40 -1.67 -0.93
N GLU A 89 17.16 -0.59 -0.75
CA GLU A 89 18.11 -0.46 0.36
C GLU A 89 17.41 -0.11 1.67
N HIS A 90 16.49 0.86 1.63
CA HIS A 90 15.94 1.46 2.84
C HIS A 90 14.51 1.03 3.16
N ALA A 91 13.78 0.44 2.21
CA ALA A 91 12.39 0.02 2.37
C ALA A 91 12.10 -1.24 1.55
N ALA A 92 12.96 -2.25 1.68
CA ALA A 92 12.93 -3.48 0.87
C ALA A 92 11.54 -4.14 0.81
N LEU A 93 10.78 -4.06 1.91
CA LEU A 93 9.40 -4.56 1.99
C LEU A 93 8.46 -3.92 0.95
N LEU A 94 8.58 -2.62 0.68
CA LEU A 94 7.81 -1.96 -0.39
C LEU A 94 8.24 -2.42 -1.77
N ALA A 95 9.55 -2.61 -2.00
CA ALA A 95 10.04 -3.10 -3.27
C ALA A 95 9.50 -4.50 -3.57
N GLU A 96 9.55 -5.41 -2.58
CA GLU A 96 9.01 -6.77 -2.72
C GLU A 96 7.50 -6.77 -2.96
N ALA A 97 6.73 -6.06 -2.13
CA ALA A 97 5.27 -6.00 -2.29
C ALA A 97 4.88 -5.43 -3.66
N THR A 98 5.52 -4.33 -4.08
CA THR A 98 5.25 -3.67 -5.37
C THR A 98 5.56 -4.59 -6.56
N ALA A 99 6.58 -5.45 -6.46
CA ALA A 99 6.91 -6.41 -7.51
C ALA A 99 5.79 -7.45 -7.76
N THR A 100 4.92 -7.69 -6.77
CA THR A 100 3.78 -8.62 -6.86
C THR A 100 2.47 -7.98 -7.34
N VAL A 101 2.45 -6.65 -7.48
CA VAL A 101 1.27 -5.90 -7.92
C VAL A 101 1.00 -6.22 -9.38
N ALA A 102 -0.11 -6.93 -9.64
CA ALA A 102 -0.61 -7.23 -10.98
C ALA A 102 0.48 -7.76 -11.94
N ASP A 103 0.44 -7.32 -13.20
CA ASP A 103 1.35 -7.71 -14.27
C ASP A 103 2.31 -6.56 -14.66
N PRO A 104 3.33 -6.82 -15.51
CA PRO A 104 4.26 -5.77 -15.94
C PRO A 104 3.56 -4.57 -16.59
N GLN A 105 2.52 -4.75 -17.39
CA GLN A 105 1.82 -3.66 -18.09
C GLN A 105 1.11 -2.74 -17.10
N VAL A 106 0.41 -3.33 -16.13
CA VAL A 106 -0.19 -2.60 -15.02
C VAL A 106 0.88 -1.88 -14.21
N ARG A 107 2.04 -2.51 -13.93
CA ARG A 107 3.12 -1.85 -13.16
C ARG A 107 3.79 -0.68 -13.88
N HIS A 108 3.76 -0.65 -15.22
CA HIS A 108 4.28 0.49 -15.98
C HIS A 108 3.35 1.69 -15.98
N ARG A 109 2.07 1.51 -15.63
CA ARG A 109 1.09 2.59 -15.58
C ARG A 109 0.64 2.94 -14.17
N GLY A 110 0.26 1.92 -13.39
CA GLY A 110 -0.15 2.05 -12.00
C GLY A 110 0.94 2.72 -11.17
N THR A 111 0.50 3.59 -10.27
CA THR A 111 1.36 4.49 -9.49
C THR A 111 1.28 4.13 -8.01
N PHE A 112 2.37 4.33 -7.28
CA PHE A 112 2.45 4.06 -5.84
C PHE A 112 1.36 4.77 -5.04
N GLY A 113 1.23 6.09 -5.19
CA GLY A 113 0.21 6.88 -4.51
C GLY A 113 -1.21 6.51 -4.95
N GLY A 114 -1.43 6.28 -6.25
CA GLY A 114 -2.74 5.84 -6.75
C GLY A 114 -3.24 4.54 -6.12
N ALA A 115 -2.36 3.56 -5.87
CA ALA A 115 -2.74 2.33 -5.19
C ALA A 115 -3.08 2.54 -3.71
N LEU A 116 -2.37 3.46 -3.04
CA LEU A 116 -2.61 3.81 -1.63
C LEU A 116 -3.90 4.62 -1.48
N ALA A 117 -4.10 5.62 -2.34
CA ALA A 117 -5.31 6.46 -2.37
C ALA A 117 -6.57 5.67 -2.76
N HIS A 118 -6.42 4.59 -3.54
CA HIS A 118 -7.56 3.73 -3.87
C HIS A 118 -8.07 2.95 -2.64
N ALA A 119 -7.20 2.58 -1.70
CA ALA A 119 -7.54 1.92 -0.44
C ALA A 119 -8.44 0.67 -0.58
N ASP A 120 -8.19 -0.14 -1.62
CA ASP A 120 -8.74 -1.50 -1.68
C ASP A 120 -8.02 -2.37 -0.62
N PRO A 121 -8.73 -3.01 0.33
CA PRO A 121 -8.09 -3.89 1.32
C PRO A 121 -7.39 -5.10 0.72
N ALA A 122 -7.80 -5.51 -0.49
CA ALA A 122 -7.13 -6.59 -1.22
C ALA A 122 -5.85 -6.11 -1.94
N GLY A 123 -5.60 -4.78 -1.94
CA GLY A 123 -4.43 -4.16 -2.54
C GLY A 123 -3.16 -4.33 -1.73
N ASP A 124 -2.05 -4.51 -2.44
CA ASP A 124 -0.81 -4.99 -1.84
C ASP A 124 -0.02 -3.93 -1.07
N LEU A 125 -0.25 -2.64 -1.34
CA LEU A 125 0.60 -1.55 -0.85
C LEU A 125 0.16 -0.89 0.47
N PRO A 126 -1.13 -0.83 0.84
CA PRO A 126 -1.55 -0.31 2.13
C PRO A 126 -0.88 -1.00 3.34
N ALA A 127 -0.84 -2.33 3.37
CA ALA A 127 -0.25 -3.10 4.48
C ALA A 127 1.25 -2.84 4.71
N PRO A 128 2.14 -2.95 3.71
CA PRO A 128 3.56 -2.65 3.90
C PRO A 128 3.82 -1.16 4.16
N ALA A 129 3.03 -0.24 3.58
CA ALA A 129 3.15 1.18 3.91
C ALA A 129 2.83 1.44 5.38
N TRP A 130 1.77 0.85 5.91
CA TRP A 130 1.42 0.98 7.33
C TRP A 130 2.43 0.28 8.25
N ALA A 131 2.87 -0.93 7.89
CA ALA A 131 3.88 -1.64 8.67
C ALA A 131 5.18 -0.83 8.81
N LEU A 132 5.59 -0.11 7.76
CA LEU A 132 6.80 0.72 7.77
C LEU A 132 6.61 2.11 8.38
N ASP A 133 5.50 2.38 9.07
CA ASP A 133 5.22 3.68 9.69
C ASP A 133 5.22 4.84 8.66
N ALA A 134 4.68 4.59 7.46
CA ALA A 134 4.60 5.62 6.41
C ALA A 134 3.71 6.80 6.83
N SER A 135 4.00 7.96 6.24
CA SER A 135 3.20 9.18 6.34
C SER A 135 2.92 9.74 4.94
N PHE A 136 1.77 10.38 4.79
CA PHE A 136 1.16 10.75 3.52
C PHE A 136 1.08 12.27 3.43
N GLU A 137 1.77 12.85 2.45
CA GLU A 137 1.79 14.29 2.20
C GLU A 137 0.66 14.66 1.25
N ILE A 138 -0.32 15.40 1.73
CA ILE A 138 -1.56 15.73 1.03
C ILE A 138 -1.63 17.25 0.87
N VAL A 139 -1.96 17.72 -0.33
CA VAL A 139 -2.12 19.16 -0.62
C VAL A 139 -3.55 19.42 -1.05
N GLY A 140 -4.20 20.39 -0.40
CA GLY A 140 -5.54 20.88 -0.71
C GLY A 140 -5.57 22.40 -0.84
N PRO A 141 -6.76 23.01 -0.95
CA PRO A 141 -6.89 24.46 -1.09
C PRO A 141 -6.38 25.24 0.13
N ASN A 142 -6.33 24.59 1.30
CA ASN A 142 -5.84 25.18 2.54
C ASN A 142 -4.33 24.95 2.78
N GLY A 143 -3.62 24.40 1.80
CA GLY A 143 -2.19 24.09 1.87
C GLY A 143 -1.89 22.60 2.07
N ALA A 144 -0.66 22.32 2.52
CA ALA A 144 -0.16 20.97 2.72
C ALA A 144 -0.42 20.47 4.15
N ARG A 145 -0.68 19.16 4.29
CA ARG A 145 -0.75 18.46 5.56
C ARG A 145 -0.21 17.05 5.45
N THR A 146 0.28 16.52 6.56
CA THR A 146 0.79 15.16 6.67
C THR A 146 -0.18 14.31 7.49
N VAL A 147 -0.46 13.08 7.03
CA VAL A 147 -1.29 12.10 7.73
C VAL A 147 -0.47 10.85 8.01
N ALA A 148 -0.49 10.32 9.23
CA ALA A 148 0.16 9.06 9.56
C ALA A 148 -0.63 7.86 9.01
N ALA A 149 0.03 6.73 8.74
CA ALA A 149 -0.67 5.54 8.26
C ALA A 149 -1.79 5.02 9.18
N ASP A 150 -1.65 5.20 10.49
CA ASP A 150 -2.69 4.86 11.48
C ASP A 150 -4.01 5.63 11.25
N ASP A 151 -3.93 6.82 10.65
CA ASP A 151 -5.07 7.70 10.41
C ASP A 151 -5.44 7.81 8.92
N PHE A 152 -4.69 7.18 8.02
CA PHE A 152 -4.85 7.37 6.59
C PHE A 152 -5.91 6.44 5.97
N PHE A 153 -5.96 5.17 6.36
CA PHE A 153 -6.91 4.18 5.83
C PHE A 153 -8.13 4.10 6.75
N LEU A 154 -9.26 4.66 6.34
CA LEU A 154 -10.43 4.83 7.21
C LEU A 154 -11.44 3.70 7.08
N ASP A 155 -11.70 3.27 5.84
CA ASP A 155 -12.63 2.16 5.54
C ASP A 155 -12.40 1.66 4.11
N TYR A 156 -13.24 0.72 3.67
CA TYR A 156 -13.28 0.20 2.31
C TYR A 156 -13.32 1.32 1.26
N PHE A 157 -12.29 1.40 0.41
CA PHE A 157 -12.11 2.47 -0.59
C PHE A 157 -12.11 3.91 -0.02
N THR A 158 -11.88 4.07 1.28
CA THR A 158 -11.97 5.36 1.97
C THR A 158 -10.66 5.68 2.67
N THR A 159 -10.09 6.84 2.33
CA THR A 159 -8.88 7.36 2.97
C THR A 159 -9.15 8.70 3.65
N ALA A 160 -8.15 9.22 4.34
CA ALA A 160 -8.18 10.57 4.89
C ALA A 160 -8.05 11.67 3.82
N ILE A 161 -7.85 11.36 2.53
CA ILE A 161 -7.78 12.37 1.46
C ILE A 161 -9.16 12.97 1.22
N GLY A 162 -9.27 14.30 1.27
CA GLY A 162 -10.47 15.06 0.94
C GLY A 162 -10.77 15.12 -0.56
N GLU A 163 -11.98 15.53 -0.91
CA GLU A 163 -12.44 15.56 -2.31
C GLU A 163 -11.64 16.54 -3.19
N ASP A 164 -11.11 17.61 -2.59
CA ASP A 164 -10.33 18.67 -3.22
C ASP A 164 -8.82 18.58 -2.94
N GLU A 165 -8.36 17.39 -2.54
CA GLU A 165 -6.99 17.15 -2.14
C GLU A 165 -6.25 16.18 -3.06
N VAL A 166 -4.93 16.36 -3.14
CA VAL A 166 -4.01 15.53 -3.90
C VAL A 166 -2.99 14.91 -2.95
N LEU A 167 -2.90 13.58 -2.94
CA LEU A 167 -1.75 12.88 -2.37
C LEU A 167 -0.52 13.17 -3.23
N THR A 168 0.45 13.90 -2.68
CA THR A 168 1.62 14.35 -3.43
C THR A 168 2.80 13.41 -3.30
N SER A 169 3.06 12.92 -2.09
CA SER A 169 4.14 11.99 -1.81
C SER A 169 3.88 11.17 -0.55
N VAL A 170 4.68 10.14 -0.36
CA VAL A 170 4.64 9.26 0.81
C VAL A 170 6.04 9.22 1.40
N ARG A 171 6.15 9.57 2.68
CA ARG A 171 7.39 9.55 3.46
C ARG A 171 7.46 8.25 4.25
N VAL A 172 8.53 7.49 4.08
CA VAL A 172 8.71 6.15 4.65
C VAL A 172 10.01 6.11 5.47
N PRO A 173 9.95 5.91 6.80
CA PRO A 173 11.13 5.69 7.63
C PRO A 173 12.07 4.61 7.07
N LYS A 174 13.38 4.87 7.11
CA LYS A 174 14.40 3.93 6.62
C LYS A 174 14.54 2.74 7.57
N HIS A 175 14.45 1.54 7.00
CA HIS A 175 14.69 0.25 7.64
C HIS A 175 15.96 -0.40 7.06
N THR A 176 17.01 0.39 6.85
CA THR A 176 18.29 -0.09 6.29
C THR A 176 18.85 -1.25 7.10
N GLY A 177 19.22 -2.33 6.41
CA GLY A 177 19.79 -3.52 7.05
C GLY A 177 18.78 -4.44 7.73
N TRP A 178 17.49 -4.09 7.72
CA TRP A 178 16.43 -5.02 8.11
C TRP A 178 16.14 -5.97 6.96
N GLY A 179 15.78 -7.21 7.28
CA GLY A 179 15.28 -8.13 6.27
C GLY A 179 13.80 -7.89 5.99
N ALA A 180 13.33 -8.35 4.84
CA ALA A 180 11.95 -8.14 4.39
C ALA A 180 11.41 -9.38 3.68
N ALA A 181 10.09 -9.56 3.77
CA ALA A 181 9.36 -10.56 3.01
C ALA A 181 7.91 -10.10 2.78
N TYR A 182 7.44 -10.20 1.53
CA TYR A 182 6.01 -10.11 1.22
C TYR A 182 5.47 -11.46 0.74
N GLU A 183 4.74 -12.15 1.61
CA GLU A 183 4.14 -13.46 1.31
C GLU A 183 2.68 -13.30 0.88
N LYS A 184 2.43 -13.43 -0.42
CA LYS A 184 1.12 -13.25 -1.05
C LYS A 184 0.51 -14.57 -1.47
N PHE A 185 -0.71 -14.84 -1.02
CA PHE A 185 -1.50 -15.99 -1.45
C PHE A 185 -2.60 -15.59 -2.43
N VAL A 186 -2.59 -16.22 -3.60
CA VAL A 186 -3.54 -16.02 -4.71
C VAL A 186 -3.84 -17.36 -5.38
N ARG A 187 -5.02 -17.48 -6.03
CA ARG A 187 -5.36 -18.66 -6.84
C ARG A 187 -4.68 -18.66 -8.20
N VAL A 188 -4.58 -17.47 -8.79
CA VAL A 188 -3.99 -17.24 -10.10
C VAL A 188 -2.97 -16.12 -9.96
N ALA A 189 -1.87 -16.22 -10.71
CA ALA A 189 -0.87 -15.17 -10.74
C ALA A 189 -1.51 -13.80 -11.02
N GLN A 190 -0.96 -12.74 -10.42
CA GLN A 190 -1.35 -11.34 -10.66
C GLN A 190 -2.73 -10.94 -10.11
N GLN A 191 -3.47 -11.86 -9.47
CA GLN A 191 -4.72 -11.54 -8.78
C GLN A 191 -4.47 -10.63 -7.55
N TRP A 192 -5.50 -9.91 -7.12
CA TRP A 192 -5.57 -9.36 -5.77
C TRP A 192 -5.37 -10.43 -4.70
N SER A 193 -4.80 -10.03 -3.57
CA SER A 193 -4.45 -10.93 -2.48
C SER A 193 -5.68 -11.53 -1.82
N ILE A 194 -5.71 -12.86 -1.66
CA ILE A 194 -6.68 -13.51 -0.77
C ILE A 194 -6.26 -13.22 0.67
N VAL A 195 -4.99 -13.45 0.96
CA VAL A 195 -4.28 -12.96 2.14
C VAL A 195 -2.86 -12.66 1.69
N ALA A 196 -2.29 -11.57 2.18
CA ALA A 196 -0.86 -11.39 2.10
C ALA A 196 -0.33 -10.84 3.43
N VAL A 197 0.94 -11.15 3.72
CA VAL A 197 1.63 -10.68 4.91
C VAL A 197 2.89 -9.95 4.51
N ALA A 198 3.00 -8.70 4.96
CA ALA A 198 4.16 -7.86 4.84
C ALA A 198 4.95 -7.94 6.16
N ALA A 199 6.18 -8.44 6.12
CA ALA A 199 7.05 -8.51 7.29
C ALA A 199 8.39 -7.83 7.01
N THR A 200 8.83 -6.96 7.91
CA THR A 200 10.24 -6.57 8.01
C THR A 200 10.76 -6.83 9.41
N VAL A 201 11.98 -7.36 9.50
CA VAL A 201 12.54 -7.94 10.73
C VAL A 201 13.98 -7.47 10.91
N GLN A 202 14.30 -7.01 12.12
CA GLN A 202 15.66 -6.77 12.57
C GLN A 202 16.12 -7.97 13.41
N VAL A 203 17.27 -8.55 13.06
CA VAL A 203 17.86 -9.68 13.79
C VAL A 203 19.13 -9.21 14.50
N GLU A 204 19.24 -9.53 15.79
CA GLU A 204 20.46 -9.28 16.58
C GLU A 204 20.76 -10.51 17.43
N GLY A 205 22.00 -11.00 17.41
CA GLY A 205 22.41 -12.12 18.26
C GLY A 205 21.63 -13.44 18.06
N GLY A 206 21.02 -13.65 16.89
CA GLY A 206 20.22 -14.84 16.59
C GLY A 206 18.78 -14.81 17.12
N THR A 207 18.31 -13.64 17.56
CA THR A 207 16.92 -13.39 17.94
C THR A 207 16.35 -12.21 17.15
N ILE A 208 15.03 -12.12 17.10
CA ILE A 208 14.32 -10.98 16.51
C ILE A 208 14.41 -9.81 17.49
N ALA A 209 15.11 -8.75 17.11
CA ALA A 209 15.22 -7.53 17.90
C ALA A 209 13.94 -6.68 17.80
N ASP A 210 13.43 -6.51 16.58
CA ASP A 210 12.16 -5.85 16.30
C ASP A 210 11.55 -6.38 14.99
N ALA A 211 10.24 -6.20 14.84
CA ALA A 211 9.51 -6.60 13.66
C ALA A 211 8.37 -5.62 13.36
N ARG A 212 8.01 -5.53 12.08
CA ARG A 212 6.83 -4.80 11.61
C ARG A 212 6.00 -5.70 10.71
N ILE A 213 4.72 -5.86 11.03
CA ILE A 213 3.84 -6.86 10.42
C ILE A 213 2.54 -6.20 9.93
N GLY A 214 2.34 -6.20 8.62
CA GLY A 214 1.11 -5.76 7.96
C GLY A 214 0.36 -6.93 7.32
N LEU A 215 -0.96 -6.92 7.39
CA LEU A 215 -1.86 -7.92 6.82
C LEU A 215 -2.73 -7.28 5.73
N THR A 216 -2.69 -7.87 4.54
CA THR A 216 -3.52 -7.49 3.39
C THR A 216 -4.79 -8.35 3.36
N ASN A 217 -5.93 -7.71 3.12
CA ASN A 217 -7.25 -8.33 2.99
C ASN A 217 -7.75 -9.08 4.25
N MET A 218 -7.37 -8.58 5.43
CA MET A 218 -7.75 -9.13 6.74
C MET A 218 -8.69 -8.21 7.54
N GLY A 219 -9.26 -7.19 6.89
CA GLY A 219 -10.22 -6.25 7.46
C GLY A 219 -10.84 -5.38 6.36
N SER A 220 -11.61 -4.36 6.74
CA SER A 220 -12.12 -3.36 5.79
C SER A 220 -11.04 -2.37 5.32
N THR A 221 -9.85 -2.42 5.93
CA THR A 221 -8.61 -1.77 5.52
C THR A 221 -7.45 -2.77 5.65
N ALA A 222 -6.24 -2.40 5.24
CA ALA A 222 -5.04 -3.12 5.67
C ALA A 222 -4.96 -3.12 7.20
N VAL A 223 -4.30 -4.11 7.82
CA VAL A 223 -4.22 -4.21 9.29
C VAL A 223 -2.76 -4.30 9.72
N ARG A 224 -2.36 -3.57 10.76
CA ARG A 224 -1.06 -3.76 11.41
C ARG A 224 -1.18 -4.66 12.64
N ALA A 225 -0.43 -5.76 12.65
CA ALA A 225 -0.48 -6.78 13.70
C ALA A 225 0.47 -6.45 14.88
N ARG A 226 0.26 -5.31 15.56
CA ARG A 226 1.13 -4.82 16.64
C ARG A 226 1.33 -5.84 17.77
N ALA A 227 0.28 -6.56 18.16
CA ALA A 227 0.39 -7.63 19.17
C ALA A 227 1.35 -8.75 18.74
N THR A 228 1.39 -9.07 17.43
CA THR A 228 2.35 -10.02 16.86
C THR A 228 3.75 -9.43 16.79
N GLU A 229 3.90 -8.14 16.44
CA GLU A 229 5.19 -7.43 16.50
C GLU A 229 5.80 -7.53 17.91
N ASP A 230 4.99 -7.26 18.95
CA ASP A 230 5.41 -7.35 20.35
C ASP A 230 5.80 -8.77 20.76
N ALA A 231 5.00 -9.77 20.36
CA ALA A 231 5.25 -11.18 20.67
C ALA A 231 6.51 -11.74 19.99
N LEU A 232 6.95 -11.13 18.89
CA LEU A 232 8.16 -11.54 18.17
C LEU A 232 9.46 -11.01 18.80
N ARG A 233 9.42 -9.96 19.63
CA ARG A 233 10.65 -9.42 20.23
C ARG A 233 11.33 -10.42 21.16
N GLY A 234 12.62 -10.64 20.94
CA GLY A 234 13.44 -11.60 21.68
C GLY A 234 13.22 -13.06 21.29
N VAL A 235 12.35 -13.36 20.32
CA VAL A 235 12.11 -14.73 19.85
C VAL A 235 13.34 -15.22 19.07
N ALA A 236 13.77 -16.45 19.38
CA ALA A 236 14.85 -17.11 18.67
C ALA A 236 14.45 -17.43 17.22
N LEU A 237 15.42 -17.44 16.30
CA LEU A 237 15.22 -17.84 14.90
C LEU A 237 15.06 -19.36 14.75
N ASP A 238 14.02 -19.88 15.38
CA ASP A 238 13.56 -21.27 15.34
C ASP A 238 12.12 -21.29 14.81
N GLU A 239 11.81 -22.21 13.91
CA GLU A 239 10.48 -22.29 13.30
C GLU A 239 9.38 -22.51 14.35
N ALA A 240 9.63 -23.33 15.38
CA ALA A 240 8.62 -23.61 16.40
C ALA A 240 8.35 -22.39 17.30
N ALA A 241 9.40 -21.67 17.70
CA ALA A 241 9.31 -20.44 18.49
C ALA A 241 8.59 -19.33 17.71
N VAL A 242 8.94 -19.12 16.44
CA VAL A 242 8.24 -18.16 15.57
C VAL A 242 6.78 -18.58 15.37
N ALA A 243 6.50 -19.87 15.14
CA ALA A 243 5.13 -20.36 15.00
C ALA A 243 4.28 -20.07 16.25
N ALA A 244 4.84 -20.26 17.44
CA ALA A 244 4.16 -19.97 18.69
C ALA A 244 3.91 -18.47 18.86
N ALA A 245 4.88 -17.61 18.53
CA ALA A 245 4.76 -16.16 18.64
C ALA A 245 3.70 -15.56 17.70
N VAL A 246 3.52 -16.13 16.50
CA VAL A 246 2.57 -15.63 15.50
C VAL A 246 1.20 -16.31 15.54
N ALA A 247 0.96 -17.24 16.48
CA ALA A 247 -0.25 -18.04 16.53
C ALA A 247 -1.54 -17.18 16.63
N GLY A 248 -1.46 -16.04 17.32
CA GLY A 248 -2.58 -15.10 17.49
C GLY A 248 -2.68 -14.01 16.43
N VAL A 249 -1.93 -14.07 15.31
CA VAL A 249 -1.89 -12.95 14.33
C VAL A 249 -3.23 -12.59 13.71
N ALA A 250 -4.17 -13.54 13.66
CA ALA A 250 -5.52 -13.30 13.14
C ALA A 250 -6.52 -12.81 14.20
N GLU A 251 -6.12 -12.70 15.47
CA GLU A 251 -7.00 -12.19 16.52
C GLU A 251 -7.36 -10.72 16.26
N GLY A 252 -8.64 -10.37 16.41
CA GLY A 252 -9.14 -9.03 16.11
C GLY A 252 -9.30 -8.71 14.61
N THR A 253 -8.97 -9.63 13.70
CA THR A 253 -9.16 -9.44 12.26
C THR A 253 -10.59 -9.75 11.80
N SER A 254 -11.02 -9.07 10.74
CA SER A 254 -12.35 -9.22 10.12
C SER A 254 -12.25 -9.50 8.60
N PRO A 255 -11.57 -10.58 8.18
CA PRO A 255 -11.44 -10.89 6.76
C PRO A 255 -12.80 -11.16 6.11
N PRO A 256 -12.99 -10.81 4.82
CA PRO A 256 -14.24 -11.03 4.11
C PRO A 256 -14.48 -12.53 3.85
N ASP A 257 -15.75 -12.89 3.70
CA ASP A 257 -16.18 -14.17 3.14
C ASP A 257 -16.63 -13.95 1.70
N ASP A 258 -15.95 -14.59 0.74
CA ASP A 258 -16.21 -14.40 -0.68
C ASP A 258 -15.89 -15.64 -1.52
N LEU A 259 -15.99 -15.50 -2.85
CA LEU A 259 -15.69 -16.56 -3.82
C LEU A 259 -14.22 -17.02 -3.83
N ASN A 260 -13.32 -16.32 -3.12
CA ASN A 260 -11.91 -16.69 -3.00
C ASN A 260 -11.65 -17.54 -1.74
N GLY A 261 -12.50 -17.45 -0.72
CA GLY A 261 -12.41 -18.27 0.48
C GLY A 261 -13.14 -17.66 1.67
N SER A 262 -13.52 -18.52 2.63
CA SER A 262 -14.19 -18.11 3.86
C SER A 262 -13.26 -17.31 4.78
N ALA A 263 -13.87 -16.56 5.70
CA ALA A 263 -13.13 -15.81 6.72
C ALA A 263 -12.20 -16.73 7.55
N ASP A 264 -12.66 -17.92 7.92
CA ASP A 264 -11.85 -18.89 8.71
C ASP A 264 -10.66 -19.42 7.94
N TYR A 265 -10.81 -19.67 6.63
CA TYR A 265 -9.69 -20.06 5.78
C TYR A 265 -8.63 -18.95 5.71
N ARG A 266 -9.06 -17.68 5.60
CA ARG A 266 -8.16 -16.52 5.59
C ARG A 266 -7.43 -16.35 6.92
N ARG A 267 -8.11 -16.51 8.06
CA ARG A 267 -7.47 -16.50 9.39
C ARG A 267 -6.41 -17.59 9.53
N HIS A 268 -6.71 -18.80 9.07
CA HIS A 268 -5.72 -19.88 9.06
C HIS A 268 -4.51 -19.55 8.18
N LEU A 269 -4.75 -19.04 6.96
CA LEU A 269 -3.69 -18.63 6.05
C LEU A 269 -2.83 -17.50 6.63
N ALA A 270 -3.41 -16.52 7.32
CA ALA A 270 -2.67 -15.42 7.93
C ALA A 270 -1.60 -15.94 8.90
N GLY A 271 -1.91 -16.93 9.75
CA GLY A 271 -0.92 -17.57 10.63
C GLY A 271 0.20 -18.28 9.86
N VAL A 272 -0.15 -19.02 8.80
CA VAL A 272 0.84 -19.73 7.96
C VAL A 272 1.77 -18.75 7.24
N LEU A 273 1.20 -17.72 6.61
CA LEU A 273 1.95 -16.73 5.84
C LEU A 273 2.78 -15.83 6.74
N THR A 274 2.30 -15.46 7.93
CA THR A 274 3.08 -14.67 8.89
C THR A 274 4.33 -15.41 9.34
N ARG A 275 4.20 -16.70 9.68
CA ARG A 275 5.38 -17.53 10.00
C ARG A 275 6.40 -17.53 8.86
N ARG A 276 5.94 -17.78 7.63
CA ARG A 276 6.81 -17.82 6.44
C ARG A 276 7.49 -16.47 6.18
N ALA A 277 6.73 -15.38 6.25
CA ALA A 277 7.22 -14.03 6.01
C ALA A 277 8.27 -13.66 7.06
N VAL A 278 8.03 -13.93 8.34
CA VAL A 278 8.97 -13.64 9.42
C VAL A 278 10.27 -14.43 9.27
N LEU A 279 10.21 -15.75 9.03
CA LEU A 279 11.42 -16.57 8.85
C LEU A 279 12.22 -16.12 7.63
N LYS A 280 11.56 -15.92 6.50
CA LYS A 280 12.19 -15.42 5.27
C LYS A 280 12.83 -14.05 5.45
N ALA A 281 12.13 -13.12 6.10
CA ALA A 281 12.67 -11.80 6.43
C ALA A 281 13.85 -11.90 7.39
N ALA A 282 13.83 -12.83 8.34
CA ALA A 282 14.95 -13.05 9.26
C ALA A 282 16.15 -13.79 8.62
N GLY A 283 16.02 -14.28 7.39
CA GLY A 283 17.06 -15.07 6.70
C GLY A 283 17.19 -16.50 7.22
N ALA A 284 16.11 -17.07 7.77
CA ALA A 284 16.03 -18.41 8.34
C ALA A 284 15.20 -19.39 7.47
#